data_AF-A0A967CSM8-F1
#
_entry.id   AF-A0A967CSM8-F1
#
_cell.length_a   1.000
_cell.length_b   1.000
_cell.length_c   1.000
_cell.angle_alpha   90.00
_cell.angle_beta   90.00
_cell.angle_gamma   90.00
#
_symmetry.space_group_name_H-M   'P 1'
#
loop_
_entity.id
_entity.type
_entity.pdbx_description
1 polymer ?
#
loop_
_entity_poly.entity_id
_entity_poly.type
_entity_poly.pdbx_seq_one_letter_code
_entity_poly.pdbx_strand_id
1 'polypeptide(L)'
;MDINSSRVLETTEGGMEKLAEVASWRTSSLFSAMERVALEYAERITYTDQKVDDAFFAEVKKHFSDAQIVELTAAIALENFRSKFNPTLGVEAQGFCMVPPRK
;
A
#
# COMPACT_ATOMS: atom_id res chain seq x y z
N MET A 1 -3.48 -16.54 -3.51
CA MET A 1 -3.59 -15.14 -3.06
C MET A 1 -2.22 -14.49 -3.25
N ASP A 2 -2.08 -13.19 -3.54
CA ASP A 2 -0.74 -12.57 -3.46
C ASP A 2 -0.25 -12.65 -2.01
N ILE A 3 1.07 -12.75 -1.80
CA ILE A 3 1.67 -12.95 -0.48
C ILE A 3 1.26 -11.84 0.49
N ASN A 4 1.09 -10.61 -0.02
CA ASN A 4 0.66 -9.48 0.79
C ASN A 4 -0.82 -9.59 1.19
N SER A 5 -1.68 -10.01 0.27
CA SER A 5 -3.09 -10.24 0.57
C SER A 5 -3.29 -11.38 1.57
N SER A 6 -2.51 -12.47 1.49
CA SER A 6 -2.54 -13.55 2.48
C SER A 6 -2.19 -13.02 3.87
N ARG A 7 -1.09 -12.27 3.96
CA ARG A 7 -0.65 -11.66 5.21
C ARG A 7 -1.71 -10.72 5.80
N VAL A 8 -2.39 -9.93 4.98
CA VAL A 8 -3.49 -9.06 5.45
C VAL A 8 -4.65 -9.88 6.02
N LEU A 9 -5.03 -10.99 5.37
CA LEU A 9 -6.09 -11.87 5.91
C LEU A 9 -5.69 -12.53 7.23
N GLU A 10 -4.40 -12.83 7.42
CA GLU A 10 -3.90 -13.49 8.62
C GLU A 10 -3.67 -12.53 9.79
N THR A 11 -3.34 -11.26 9.52
CA THR A 11 -2.82 -10.32 10.54
C THR A 11 -3.69 -9.10 10.79
N THR A 12 -4.68 -8.82 9.94
CA THR A 12 -5.51 -7.61 10.01
C THR A 12 -6.96 -7.97 10.31
N GLU A 13 -7.50 -7.39 11.38
CA GLU A 13 -8.93 -7.47 11.68
C GLU A 13 -9.76 -6.84 10.54
N GLY A 14 -10.80 -7.55 10.07
CA GLY A 14 -11.58 -7.15 8.91
C GLY A 14 -10.77 -7.14 7.61
N GLY A 15 -9.71 -7.97 7.53
CA GLY A 15 -8.78 -7.98 6.40
C GLY A 15 -9.45 -8.25 5.05
N MET A 16 -10.50 -9.08 5.02
CA MET A 16 -11.21 -9.38 3.77
C MET A 16 -11.97 -8.16 3.24
N GLU A 17 -12.71 -7.48 4.11
CA GLU A 17 -13.47 -6.27 3.80
C GLU A 17 -12.52 -5.13 3.41
N LYS A 18 -11.43 -4.95 4.16
CA LYS A 18 -10.40 -3.97 3.83
C LYS A 18 -9.74 -4.24 2.49
N LEU A 19 -9.42 -5.49 2.15
CA LEU A 19 -8.87 -5.85 0.84
C LEU A 19 -9.86 -5.56 -0.30
N ALA A 20 -11.16 -5.75 -0.07
CA ALA A 20 -12.19 -5.44 -1.05
C ALA A 20 -12.31 -3.93 -1.32
N GLU A 21 -12.05 -3.09 -0.31
CA GLU A 21 -12.21 -1.63 -0.38
C GLU A 21 -10.89 -0.84 -0.52
N VAL A 22 -9.73 -1.51 -0.53
CA VAL A 22 -8.42 -0.81 -0.54
C VAL A 22 -8.24 0.06 -1.78
N ALA A 23 -8.82 -0.31 -2.92
CA ALA A 23 -8.76 0.50 -4.14
C ALA A 23 -9.59 1.81 -4.03
N SER A 24 -10.56 1.85 -3.12
CA SER A 24 -11.45 3.00 -2.83
C SER A 24 -11.25 3.53 -1.41
N TRP A 25 -10.07 3.34 -0.83
CA TRP A 25 -9.78 3.64 0.57
C TRP A 25 -10.11 5.07 1.00
N ARG A 26 -10.02 6.05 0.10
CA ARG A 26 -10.34 7.46 0.36
C ARG A 26 -11.79 7.64 0.81
N THR A 27 -12.72 6.89 0.22
CA THR A 27 -14.15 6.95 0.50
C THR A 27 -14.64 5.86 1.46
N SER A 28 -13.82 4.82 1.70
CA SER A 28 -14.16 3.70 2.59
C SER A 28 -14.14 4.09 4.07
N SER A 29 -15.18 3.72 4.83
CA SER A 29 -15.20 3.93 6.28
C SER A 29 -14.36 2.91 7.06
N LEU A 30 -13.76 1.91 6.41
CA LEU A 30 -13.05 0.81 7.07
C LEU A 30 -11.64 1.19 7.55
N PHE A 31 -11.06 2.27 7.02
CA PHE A 31 -9.68 2.67 7.31
C PHE A 31 -9.64 3.79 8.35
N SER A 32 -8.87 3.55 9.41
CA SER A 32 -8.54 4.54 10.43
C SER A 32 -7.71 5.70 9.85
N ALA A 33 -7.58 6.79 10.62
CA ALA A 33 -6.75 7.94 10.22
C ALA A 33 -5.30 7.54 9.93
N MET A 34 -4.70 6.71 10.80
CA MET A 34 -3.34 6.18 10.62
C MET A 34 -3.22 5.34 9.33
N GLU A 35 -4.18 4.45 9.05
CA GLU A 35 -4.16 3.62 7.84
C GLU A 35 -4.33 4.46 6.57
N ARG A 36 -5.18 5.49 6.61
CA ARG A 36 -5.36 6.43 5.49
C ARG A 36 -4.06 7.18 5.18
N VAL A 37 -3.32 7.62 6.20
CA VAL A 37 -2.01 8.26 6.02
C VAL A 37 -0.99 7.27 5.44
N ALA A 38 -0.98 6.02 5.90
CA ALA A 38 -0.11 4.98 5.33
C ALA A 38 -0.42 4.68 3.85
N LEU A 39 -1.70 4.61 3.49
CA LEU A 39 -2.15 4.39 2.11
C LEU A 39 -1.78 5.57 1.20
N GLU A 40 -1.99 6.80 1.65
CA GLU A 40 -1.56 7.99 0.91
C GLU A 40 -0.03 8.07 0.78
N TYR A 41 0.72 7.71 1.83
CA TYR A 41 2.18 7.63 1.78
C TYR A 41 2.66 6.60 0.75
N ALA A 42 2.04 5.41 0.71
CA ALA A 42 2.32 4.39 -0.28
C ALA A 42 2.04 4.87 -1.71
N GLU A 43 0.92 5.55 -1.94
CA GLU A 43 0.62 6.14 -3.25
C GLU A 43 1.63 7.20 -3.67
N ARG A 44 1.97 8.15 -2.78
CA ARG A 44 2.92 9.23 -3.06
C ARG A 44 4.35 8.74 -3.34
N ILE A 45 4.76 7.60 -2.77
CA ILE A 45 6.04 6.94 -3.08
C ILE A 45 5.98 6.17 -4.40
N THR A 46 4.81 5.67 -4.78
CA THR A 46 4.64 4.77 -5.93
C THR A 46 4.42 5.52 -7.24
N TYR A 47 3.60 6.57 -7.21
CA TYR A 47 3.27 7.36 -8.38
C TYR A 47 4.33 8.44 -8.63
N THR A 48 4.96 8.40 -9.81
CA THR A 48 6.11 9.26 -10.15
C THR A 48 5.75 10.74 -10.32
N ASP A 49 4.48 11.06 -10.51
CA ASP A 49 3.93 12.42 -10.59
C ASP A 49 3.60 13.00 -9.21
N GLN A 50 3.69 12.20 -8.14
CA GLN A 50 3.46 12.62 -6.76
C GLN A 50 4.75 12.79 -5.98
N LYS A 51 4.65 13.49 -4.84
CA LYS A 51 5.76 13.67 -3.90
C LYS A 51 5.26 13.55 -2.47
N VAL A 52 6.13 13.00 -1.63
CA VAL A 52 6.06 13.19 -0.18
C VAL A 52 6.69 14.55 0.11
N ASP A 53 5.86 15.59 0.13
CA ASP A 53 6.28 16.94 0.52
C ASP A 53 6.41 17.07 2.05
N ASP A 54 7.08 18.13 2.52
CA ASP A 54 7.35 18.34 3.94
C ASP A 54 6.07 18.45 4.78
N ALA A 55 5.00 19.03 4.23
CA ALA A 55 3.73 19.18 4.93
C ALA A 55 3.06 17.82 5.16
N PHE A 56 3.06 16.96 4.15
CA PHE A 56 2.56 15.60 4.28
C PHE A 56 3.47 14.73 5.14
N PHE A 57 4.79 14.87 5.03
CA PHE A 57 5.72 14.13 5.90
C PHE A 57 5.53 14.50 7.38
N ALA A 58 5.21 15.76 7.69
CA ALA A 58 4.83 16.16 9.03
C ALA A 58 3.53 15.49 9.51
N GLU A 59 2.57 15.22 8.63
CA GLU A 59 1.39 14.42 8.95
C GLU A 59 1.75 12.95 9.23
N VAL A 60 2.60 12.33 8.41
CA VAL A 60 3.10 10.97 8.62
C VAL A 60 3.73 10.83 10.02
N LYS A 61 4.55 11.80 10.44
CA LYS A 61 5.19 11.82 11.76
C LYS A 61 4.23 11.95 12.94
N LYS A 62 2.96 12.31 12.74
CA LYS A 62 1.95 12.31 13.82
C LYS A 62 1.48 10.90 14.16
N HIS A 63 1.59 9.96 13.22
CA HIS A 63 1.07 8.60 13.37
C HIS A 63 2.17 7.54 13.53
N PHE A 64 3.38 7.81 13.01
CA PHE A 64 4.49 6.86 12.99
C PHE A 64 5.75 7.45 13.60
N SER A 65 6.48 6.64 14.36
CA SER A 65 7.86 6.95 14.77
C SER A 65 8.82 6.91 13.59
N ASP A 66 9.99 7.55 13.70
CA ASP A 66 10.99 7.55 12.64
C ASP A 66 11.40 6.12 12.22
N ALA A 67 11.50 5.18 13.17
CA ALA A 67 11.78 3.78 12.88
C ALA A 67 10.66 3.12 12.06
N GLN A 68 9.40 3.33 12.45
CA GLN A 68 8.24 2.81 11.71
C GLN A 68 8.15 3.42 10.29
N ILE A 69 8.51 4.70 10.13
CA ILE A 69 8.55 5.35 8.82
C ILE A 69 9.61 4.68 7.93
N VAL A 70 10.79 4.39 8.46
CA VAL A 70 11.85 3.68 7.71
C VAL A 70 11.37 2.30 7.27
N GLU A 71 10.78 1.53 8.18
CA GLU A 71 10.22 0.19 7.87
C GLU A 71 9.11 0.26 6.82
N LEU A 72 8.17 1.20 6.98
CA LEU A 72 7.07 1.41 6.03
C LEU A 72 7.61 1.78 4.64
N THR A 73 8.60 2.68 4.59
CA THR A 73 9.24 3.09 3.33
C THR A 73 9.94 1.92 2.65
N ALA A 74 10.66 1.09 3.42
CA ALA A 74 11.34 -0.10 2.90
C ALA A 74 10.34 -1.12 2.33
N ALA A 75 9.22 -1.34 3.02
CA ALA A 75 8.15 -2.22 2.55
C ALA A 75 7.55 -1.73 1.23
N ILE A 76 7.20 -0.44 1.13
CA ILE A 76 6.66 0.16 -0.10
C ILE A 76 7.67 0.06 -1.25
N ALA A 77 8.95 0.38 -0.99
CA ALA A 77 10.00 0.31 -2.00
C ALA A 77 10.20 -1.12 -2.53
N LEU A 78 10.12 -2.14 -1.66
CA LEU A 78 10.22 -3.54 -2.05
C LEU A 78 9.06 -3.96 -2.98
N GLU A 79 7.83 -3.53 -2.68
CA GLU A 79 6.68 -3.83 -3.54
C GLU A 79 6.76 -3.09 -4.90
N ASN A 80 7.28 -1.85 -4.90
CA ASN A 80 7.56 -1.13 -6.15
C ASN A 80 8.68 -1.77 -6.99
N PHE A 81 9.65 -2.41 -6.34
CA PHE A 81 10.64 -3.23 -7.03
C PHE A 81 9.98 -4.47 -7.63
N ARG A 82 9.22 -5.24 -6.84
CA ARG A 82 8.55 -6.47 -7.27
C ARG A 82 7.58 -6.23 -8.44
N SER A 83 6.84 -5.12 -8.43
CA SER A 83 5.89 -4.78 -9.49
C SER A 83 6.54 -4.54 -10.86
N LYS A 84 7.84 -4.22 -10.88
CA LYS A 84 8.62 -4.03 -12.12
C LYS A 84 9.47 -5.25 -12.44
N PHE A 85 10.07 -5.86 -11.43
CA PHE A 85 10.98 -7.00 -11.57
C PHE A 85 10.26 -8.27 -11.98
N ASN A 86 9.17 -8.63 -11.30
CA ASN A 86 8.47 -9.90 -11.52
C ASN A 86 7.91 -10.02 -12.94
N PRO A 87 7.15 -9.03 -13.48
CA PRO A 87 6.62 -9.14 -14.83
C PRO A 87 7.71 -9.20 -15.91
N THR A 88 8.83 -8.50 -15.70
CA THR A 88 9.97 -8.49 -16.63
C THR A 88 10.60 -9.87 -16.77
N LEU A 89 10.56 -10.70 -15.72
CA LEU A 89 11.09 -12.06 -15.72
C LEU A 89 10.03 -13.13 -16.03
N GLY A 90 8.83 -12.74 -16.45
CA GLY A 90 7.74 -13.68 -16.73
C GLY A 90 7.21 -14.37 -15.47
N VAL A 91 7.44 -13.82 -14.28
CA VAL A 91 6.77 -14.26 -13.06
C VAL A 91 5.34 -13.70 -13.12
N GLU A 92 4.44 -14.51 -13.69
CA GLU A 92 3.05 -14.10 -13.87
C GLU A 92 2.30 -14.02 -12.54
N ALA A 93 1.34 -13.10 -12.48
CA ALA A 93 0.38 -13.07 -11.39
C ALA A 93 -0.45 -14.35 -11.44
N GLN A 94 -0.46 -15.13 -10.36
CA GLN A 94 -1.13 -16.43 -10.31
C GLN A 94 -2.67 -16.28 -10.14
N GLY A 95 -3.27 -15.23 -10.70
CA GLY A 95 -4.72 -14.98 -10.68
C GLY A 95 -5.27 -14.51 -9.33
N PHE A 96 -4.41 -13.96 -8.48
CA PHE A 96 -4.72 -13.75 -7.07
C PHE A 96 -5.00 -12.31 -6.64
N CYS A 97 -4.68 -11.33 -7.48
CA CYS A 97 -5.05 -9.94 -7.28
C CYS A 97 -6.14 -9.58 -8.29
N MET A 98 -7.17 -8.86 -7.84
CA MET A 98 -8.05 -8.17 -8.78
C MET A 98 -7.24 -7.04 -9.42
N VAL A 99 -6.97 -7.15 -10.71
CA VAL A 99 -6.37 -6.06 -11.49
C VAL A 99 -7.48 -5.06 -11.77
N PRO A 100 -7.41 -3.81 -11.27
CA PRO A 100 -8.39 -2.80 -11.62
C PRO A 100 -8.38 -2.60 -13.15
N PRO A 101 -9.54 -2.36 -13.78
CA PRO A 101 -9.58 -2.07 -15.20
C PRO A 101 -8.69 -0.87 -15.51
N ARG A 102 -7.86 -0.98 -16.57
CA ARG A 102 -7.05 0.14 -17.04
C ARG A 102 -7.99 1.28 -17.47
N LYS A 103 -7.74 2.49 -16.97
CA LYS A 103 -8.38 3.72 -17.48
C LYS A 103 -7.90 4.02 -18.90
#